data_AF-A0A9Q3FV56-F1
#
_entry.id   AF-A0A9Q3FV56-F1
#
_cell.length_a   1.000
_cell.length_b   1.000
_cell.length_c   1.000
_cell.angle_alpha   90.00
_cell.angle_beta   90.00
_cell.angle_gamma   90.00
#
_symmetry.space_group_name_H-M   'P 1'
#
loop_
_entity.id
_entity.type
_entity.pdbx_description
1 polymer ?
#
loop_
_entity_poly.entity_id
_entity_poly.type
_entity_poly.pdbx_seq_one_letter_code
_entity_poly.pdbx_strand_id
1 'polypeptide(L)'
;MPHPALPLATPSVDLPSAFDQSPICTPALDSSNNQINLDSNLLLLHHHQINHHHSSLSSSSTSFAQSIHLNPLPSPLFLPPDRIRSSIHLISNNLESSSHHQIPSSTSSSTRKSTTILSNHSDHLSINSSPRSSTPITSSIPIFHRTHQNAQLPHATKMQMADYLRKFEHLFTITPQRMRMIVEAFIDVLEIGLKEDGHAVPMIPTFVFGWPTGNEIGPYLAVDLGGTNLRVCHVELEGQGRFEITQAKYKLTEEQKQQDGEKLFDFCAECLSKFIHDQYADDDGKLQLEEEIALGFTFSYPCIQKRIDHGELLRWTKGFGNPNVEGHDVGEMFSKSLKKFNVPIKLNALINDTTGTLIASSYVDPSTRIGVIFGTGCNAAYMEKISNIPKITSLGLPPDAEMAINCEWGAFDSEKHEHLPRTKYDIIIDESSNKPGQQAFEKMIAGLYLGEIFRLIVIEMVEEGILFLGQNTYKIEKSYCFDTAFLSLIESDPTEELLTVTGLFTHFFGLDTTISERQFFRRLAQLIGTRAARLSACGIAAIVSKLGLVDTGCGVATDGSLYNKYPKFPERLQEALVDIFGEKGRLIRTYHAEDGSGVGSALIAAMTRARLEEGKITQV
;
A
#
# COMPACT_ATOMS: atom_id res chain seq x y z
N MET A 1 -65.41 -44.23 -22.97
CA MET A 1 -65.30 -43.02 -22.14
C MET A 1 -65.03 -43.41 -20.70
N PRO A 2 -64.16 -42.71 -19.97
CA PRO A 2 -63.03 -41.91 -20.48
C PRO A 2 -61.68 -42.36 -19.85
N HIS A 3 -60.60 -42.69 -20.57
CA HIS A 3 -60.27 -42.55 -22.00
C HIS A 3 -60.31 -41.09 -22.51
N PRO A 4 -59.28 -40.57 -23.21
CA PRO A 4 -57.82 -40.78 -23.10
C PRO A 4 -57.15 -39.38 -22.79
N ALA A 5 -55.91 -38.98 -23.11
CA ALA A 5 -54.92 -39.45 -24.09
C ALA A 5 -53.48 -38.91 -23.84
N LEU A 6 -52.50 -39.81 -23.93
CA LEU A 6 -51.29 -39.65 -24.75
C LEU A 6 -51.64 -40.16 -26.19
N PRO A 7 -50.79 -40.07 -27.24
CA PRO A 7 -49.43 -39.53 -27.40
C PRO A 7 -49.24 -38.68 -28.71
N LEU A 8 -47.98 -38.62 -29.20
CA LEU A 8 -47.47 -38.47 -30.59
C LEU A 8 -46.75 -37.13 -30.88
N ALA A 9 -45.66 -37.08 -31.65
CA ALA A 9 -44.64 -38.08 -32.02
C ALA A 9 -43.43 -37.34 -32.63
N THR A 10 -42.21 -37.87 -32.50
CA THR A 10 -41.11 -37.56 -33.43
C THR A 10 -41.34 -38.37 -34.73
N PRO A 11 -40.80 -37.96 -35.90
CA PRO A 11 -39.41 -38.34 -36.22
C PRO A 11 -38.62 -37.43 -37.20
N SER A 12 -37.28 -37.60 -37.23
CA SER A 12 -36.43 -37.67 -38.45
C SER A 12 -36.22 -36.43 -39.35
N VAL A 13 -35.16 -36.25 -40.16
CA VAL A 13 -33.81 -36.87 -40.31
C VAL A 13 -32.97 -35.96 -41.24
N ASP A 14 -31.66 -35.90 -41.01
CA ASP A 14 -30.49 -35.63 -41.89
C ASP A 14 -30.45 -34.61 -43.06
N LEU A 15 -29.30 -33.91 -43.07
CA LEU A 15 -28.42 -33.53 -44.21
C LEU A 15 -28.90 -32.56 -45.31
N PRO A 16 -27.97 -31.67 -45.72
CA PRO A 16 -27.78 -31.32 -47.13
C PRO A 16 -26.38 -31.71 -47.62
N SER A 17 -26.32 -32.25 -48.84
CA SER A 17 -25.07 -32.57 -49.56
C SER A 17 -24.94 -31.74 -50.85
N ALA A 18 -23.69 -31.55 -51.25
CA ALA A 18 -23.16 -30.54 -52.17
C ALA A 18 -23.48 -30.70 -53.68
N PHE A 19 -22.88 -29.78 -54.47
CA PHE A 19 -22.73 -29.70 -55.94
C PHE A 19 -23.95 -29.19 -56.76
N ASP A 20 -23.82 -28.50 -57.90
CA ASP A 20 -22.76 -27.69 -58.55
C ASP A 20 -23.33 -27.06 -59.87
N GLN A 21 -22.56 -26.18 -60.53
CA GLN A 21 -22.63 -25.77 -61.95
C GLN A 21 -23.65 -24.67 -62.38
N SER A 22 -23.13 -23.44 -62.55
CA SER A 22 -22.88 -22.68 -63.82
C SER A 22 -23.81 -22.91 -65.06
N PRO A 23 -23.88 -22.03 -66.12
CA PRO A 23 -22.84 -21.06 -66.56
C PRO A 23 -23.27 -19.75 -67.32
N ILE A 24 -22.27 -18.92 -67.73
CA ILE A 24 -22.20 -18.07 -68.98
C ILE A 24 -23.19 -16.85 -69.09
N CYS A 25 -22.85 -15.58 -69.43
CA CYS A 25 -21.86 -15.01 -70.38
C CYS A 25 -21.57 -13.49 -70.17
N THR A 26 -20.40 -13.01 -70.64
CA THR A 26 -19.98 -11.60 -70.91
C THR A 26 -20.49 -11.11 -72.30
N PRO A 27 -20.31 -9.84 -72.82
CA PRO A 27 -19.19 -8.87 -72.67
C PRO A 27 -19.61 -7.35 -72.64
N ALA A 28 -18.80 -6.27 -72.83
CA ALA A 28 -17.39 -6.07 -73.23
C ALA A 28 -16.82 -4.67 -72.83
N LEU A 29 -15.48 -4.57 -72.60
CA LEU A 29 -14.50 -3.50 -72.99
C LEU A 29 -14.68 -2.03 -72.51
N ASP A 30 -13.64 -1.19 -72.30
CA ASP A 30 -12.23 -1.26 -72.76
C ASP A 30 -11.19 -0.46 -71.90
N SER A 31 -9.91 -0.89 -71.90
CA SER A 31 -8.63 -0.15 -71.66
C SER A 31 -8.38 0.67 -70.35
N SER A 32 -7.19 0.77 -69.73
CA SER A 32 -5.84 0.18 -69.96
C SER A 32 -4.87 0.35 -68.75
N ASN A 33 -3.75 -0.40 -68.77
CA ASN A 33 -2.49 -0.32 -67.99
C ASN A 33 -2.39 -0.92 -66.56
N ASN A 34 -1.82 -2.13 -66.51
CA ASN A 34 -0.54 -2.53 -65.88
C ASN A 34 0.05 -1.63 -64.76
N GLN A 35 0.75 -2.11 -63.72
CA GLN A 35 1.20 -3.42 -63.18
C GLN A 35 1.76 -3.13 -61.76
N ILE A 36 2.04 -4.05 -60.83
CA ILE A 36 2.06 -5.52 -60.78
C ILE A 36 1.45 -5.99 -59.43
N ASN A 37 1.47 -7.27 -59.06
CA ASN A 37 0.81 -7.78 -57.83
C ASN A 37 1.58 -8.94 -57.15
N LEU A 38 1.25 -9.22 -55.87
CA LEU A 38 1.48 -10.45 -55.10
C LEU A 38 2.93 -10.85 -54.71
N ASP A 39 3.18 -11.75 -53.75
CA ASP A 39 2.63 -11.97 -52.38
C ASP A 39 3.38 -13.16 -51.72
N SER A 40 3.20 -13.37 -50.41
CA SER A 40 3.25 -14.67 -49.70
C SER A 40 4.56 -15.50 -49.68
N ASN A 41 4.97 -15.96 -48.47
CA ASN A 41 4.84 -17.39 -48.09
C ASN A 41 5.20 -17.77 -46.64
N LEU A 42 4.83 -19.01 -46.29
CA LEU A 42 4.80 -19.67 -44.97
C LEU A 42 6.16 -20.04 -44.31
N LEU A 43 6.08 -20.38 -43.01
CA LEU A 43 7.11 -21.07 -42.21
C LEU A 43 7.38 -22.52 -42.64
N LEU A 44 8.60 -23.04 -42.40
CA LEU A 44 8.89 -24.13 -41.43
C LEU A 44 10.37 -24.63 -41.41
N LEU A 45 10.94 -24.67 -40.19
CA LEU A 45 11.91 -25.63 -39.59
C LEU A 45 13.34 -25.97 -40.14
N HIS A 46 14.23 -26.08 -39.12
CA HIS A 46 15.36 -27.02 -38.89
C HIS A 46 16.84 -26.71 -39.29
N HIS A 47 17.71 -26.84 -38.26
CA HIS A 47 19.14 -27.25 -38.18
C HIS A 47 20.14 -26.85 -39.29
N HIS A 48 21.34 -26.30 -39.00
CA HIS A 48 22.42 -26.99 -38.24
C HIS A 48 23.55 -26.04 -37.75
N GLN A 49 24.46 -26.60 -36.94
CA GLN A 49 25.72 -26.02 -36.43
C GLN A 49 26.78 -25.71 -37.52
N ILE A 50 27.76 -24.82 -37.24
CA ILE A 50 29.21 -25.17 -37.06
C ILE A 50 30.12 -23.92 -36.90
N ASN A 51 30.90 -23.93 -35.81
CA ASN A 51 32.24 -23.37 -35.49
C ASN A 51 32.87 -22.12 -36.17
N HIS A 52 33.30 -21.22 -35.26
CA HIS A 52 34.63 -20.56 -35.13
C HIS A 52 35.45 -20.12 -36.36
N HIS A 53 35.82 -18.82 -36.35
CA HIS A 53 37.24 -18.44 -36.34
C HIS A 53 37.50 -17.10 -35.61
N HIS A 54 38.69 -16.95 -35.04
CA HIS A 54 39.14 -15.77 -34.27
C HIS A 54 39.48 -14.55 -35.15
N SER A 55 39.18 -13.35 -34.64
CA SER A 55 40.10 -12.20 -34.76
C SER A 55 39.92 -11.24 -33.58
N SER A 56 41.02 -10.92 -32.90
CA SER A 56 41.09 -10.03 -31.73
C SER A 56 41.02 -8.55 -32.12
N LEU A 57 40.29 -7.74 -31.34
CA LEU A 57 40.56 -6.30 -31.18
C LEU A 57 40.16 -5.86 -29.77
N SER A 58 40.98 -5.00 -29.17
CA SER A 58 40.93 -4.64 -27.75
C SER A 58 40.42 -3.22 -27.52
N SER A 59 39.42 -3.04 -26.66
CA SER A 59 39.19 -1.77 -25.95
C SER A 59 38.32 -1.94 -24.70
N SER A 60 38.94 -1.68 -23.55
CA SER A 60 38.35 -1.17 -22.29
C SER A 60 36.82 -1.02 -22.19
N SER A 61 36.22 -1.74 -21.22
CA SER A 61 34.96 -1.35 -20.58
C SER A 61 35.13 -1.44 -19.06
N THR A 62 35.24 -0.27 -18.41
CA THR A 62 35.29 -0.11 -16.95
C THR A 62 33.92 -0.37 -16.32
N SER A 63 33.92 -0.87 -15.08
CA SER A 63 32.71 -1.25 -14.34
C SER A 63 31.81 -0.04 -14.02
N PHE A 64 30.53 -0.12 -14.39
CA PHE A 64 29.49 0.73 -13.80
C PHE A 64 29.14 0.23 -12.40
N ALA A 65 29.78 0.83 -11.38
CA ALA A 65 29.51 0.58 -9.98
C ALA A 65 29.51 1.89 -9.18
N GLN A 66 28.48 2.71 -9.41
CA GLN A 66 28.03 3.89 -8.66
C GLN A 66 26.66 4.29 -9.27
N SER A 67 25.63 4.72 -8.53
CA SER A 67 25.60 5.22 -7.14
C SER A 67 24.26 4.93 -6.46
N ILE A 68 24.30 4.43 -5.21
CA ILE A 68 23.21 4.57 -4.24
C ILE A 68 23.82 5.27 -3.02
N HIS A 69 23.67 6.59 -2.96
CA HIS A 69 24.05 7.36 -1.77
C HIS A 69 22.90 7.32 -0.75
N LEU A 70 23.00 6.40 0.21
CA LEU A 70 22.27 6.54 1.47
C LEU A 70 22.99 7.58 2.32
N ASN A 71 22.29 8.66 2.70
CA ASN A 71 22.85 9.69 3.57
C ASN A 71 23.12 9.11 4.98
N PRO A 72 24.27 9.42 5.59
CA PRO A 72 24.51 9.03 6.98
C PRO A 72 23.59 9.81 7.93
N LEU A 73 23.06 9.11 8.93
CA LEU A 73 22.33 9.74 10.04
C LEU A 73 23.26 10.70 10.81
N PRO A 74 22.77 11.86 11.27
CA PRO A 74 23.57 12.77 12.07
C PRO A 74 23.87 12.17 13.45
N SER A 75 25.16 12.14 13.82
CA SER A 75 25.60 11.71 15.15
C SER A 75 25.04 12.61 16.26
N PRO A 76 24.59 12.06 17.40
CA PRO A 76 24.21 12.88 18.55
C PRO A 76 25.44 13.58 19.14
N LEU A 77 25.33 14.90 19.32
CA LEU A 77 26.31 15.70 20.06
C LEU A 77 26.33 15.27 21.53
N PHE A 78 27.44 14.70 21.98
CA PHE A 78 27.72 14.50 23.40
C PHE A 78 27.95 15.86 24.08
N LEU A 79 27.15 16.16 25.11
CA LEU A 79 27.50 17.13 26.15
C LEU A 79 27.92 16.37 27.42
N PRO A 80 28.96 16.82 28.15
CA PRO A 80 29.50 16.08 29.28
C PRO A 80 28.60 16.18 30.53
N PRO A 81 28.48 15.12 31.34
CA PRO A 81 27.72 15.15 32.58
C PRO A 81 28.58 15.62 33.76
N ASP A 82 28.21 16.73 34.39
CA ASP A 82 28.80 17.10 35.67
C ASP A 82 27.85 17.97 36.51
N ARG A 83 27.71 17.65 37.81
CA ARG A 83 27.03 18.43 38.89
C ARG A 83 25.50 18.62 38.76
N ILE A 84 24.65 18.37 39.76
CA ILE A 84 24.78 18.20 41.23
C ILE A 84 23.70 17.22 41.76
N ARG A 85 23.98 16.53 42.87
CA ARG A 85 22.99 15.80 43.69
C ARG A 85 23.10 16.22 45.17
N SER A 86 22.20 17.07 45.64
CA SER A 86 22.04 17.52 47.05
C SER A 86 20.88 18.53 47.11
N SER A 87 19.92 18.55 48.03
CA SER A 87 19.62 17.67 49.19
C SER A 87 18.12 17.77 49.55
N ILE A 88 17.63 16.87 50.40
CA ILE A 88 16.29 16.93 51.04
C ILE A 88 16.32 17.88 52.26
N HIS A 89 15.15 18.45 52.60
CA HIS A 89 14.79 19.30 53.76
C HIS A 89 15.23 20.78 53.76
N LEU A 90 14.26 21.69 53.73
CA LEU A 90 13.72 22.47 54.88
C LEU A 90 12.36 23.07 54.43
N ILE A 91 11.22 22.80 55.09
CA ILE A 91 10.67 23.49 56.27
C ILE A 91 10.28 24.96 56.02
N SER A 92 8.97 25.16 55.85
CA SER A 92 8.12 26.25 56.37
C SER A 92 8.51 27.73 56.20
N ASN A 93 7.71 28.50 55.44
CA ASN A 93 6.64 29.34 56.00
C ASN A 93 5.97 30.29 54.97
N ASN A 94 4.65 30.45 55.13
CA ASN A 94 3.81 31.65 54.96
C ASN A 94 3.96 32.58 53.74
N LEU A 95 2.88 32.66 52.95
CA LEU A 95 1.91 33.80 52.91
C LEU A 95 0.80 33.39 51.91
N GLU A 96 -0.40 33.02 52.35
CA GLU A 96 -1.58 33.92 52.48
C GLU A 96 -1.69 34.95 51.33
N SER A 97 -2.75 34.95 50.51
CA SER A 97 -4.12 35.22 50.98
C SER A 97 -5.26 34.85 49.99
N SER A 98 -6.45 34.64 50.56
CA SER A 98 -7.84 34.55 50.03
C SER A 98 -8.17 35.07 48.61
N SER A 99 -9.11 34.48 47.86
CA SER A 99 -10.58 34.45 48.13
C SER A 99 -11.32 33.51 47.14
N HIS A 100 -12.16 32.54 47.57
CA HIS A 100 -13.60 32.58 47.90
C HIS A 100 -14.63 32.66 46.74
N HIS A 101 -15.26 31.51 46.41
CA HIS A 101 -16.71 31.21 46.56
C HIS A 101 -16.97 29.76 46.08
N GLN A 102 -17.33 28.80 46.94
CA GLN A 102 -18.64 28.45 47.52
C GLN A 102 -19.54 27.54 46.64
N ILE A 103 -19.88 26.40 47.24
CA ILE A 103 -20.78 25.32 46.77
C ILE A 103 -22.16 25.51 47.42
N PRO A 104 -23.24 24.89 46.91
CA PRO A 104 -24.02 24.02 47.81
C PRO A 104 -24.37 22.64 47.23
N SER A 105 -24.76 21.73 48.13
CA SER A 105 -24.71 20.27 47.97
C SER A 105 -26.07 19.56 48.14
N SER A 106 -26.14 18.31 47.69
CA SER A 106 -27.00 17.22 48.24
C SER A 106 -26.36 15.87 47.80
N THR A 107 -26.09 14.81 48.58
CA THR A 107 -26.61 14.13 49.79
C THR A 107 -27.50 12.90 49.53
N SER A 108 -26.88 11.71 49.46
CA SER A 108 -27.26 10.46 50.15
C SER A 108 -26.29 9.34 49.68
N SER A 109 -25.67 8.43 50.46
CA SER A 109 -25.84 7.84 51.79
C SER A 109 -26.66 6.53 51.85
N SER A 110 -25.97 5.37 51.83
CA SER A 110 -26.28 4.28 52.77
C SER A 110 -25.02 3.43 53.06
N THR A 111 -24.97 2.80 54.24
CA THR A 111 -23.82 1.99 54.73
C THR A 111 -24.32 0.86 55.64
N ARG A 112 -23.59 -0.27 55.67
CA ARG A 112 -23.28 -1.17 56.82
C ARG A 112 -22.50 -2.38 56.29
N LYS A 113 -21.33 -2.77 56.82
CA LYS A 113 -21.01 -3.37 58.15
C LYS A 113 -21.69 -4.74 58.36
N SER A 114 -21.07 -5.81 58.90
CA SER A 114 -19.69 -6.12 59.33
C SER A 114 -19.63 -7.61 59.78
N THR A 115 -18.42 -8.13 60.08
CA THR A 115 -18.05 -8.96 61.27
C THR A 115 -17.34 -10.30 60.98
N THR A 116 -16.31 -10.57 61.80
CA THR A 116 -15.30 -11.66 61.80
C THR A 116 -15.72 -12.87 62.66
N ILE A 117 -15.08 -14.06 62.52
CA ILE A 117 -14.70 -14.96 63.65
C ILE A 117 -13.71 -16.10 63.24
N LEU A 118 -12.65 -16.27 64.04
CA LEU A 118 -11.77 -17.41 64.43
C LEU A 118 -11.85 -18.77 63.66
N SER A 119 -10.76 -19.54 63.39
CA SER A 119 -9.83 -20.15 64.38
C SER A 119 -8.72 -21.06 63.77
N ASN A 120 -7.62 -21.18 64.52
CA ASN A 120 -6.51 -22.17 64.58
C ASN A 120 -6.48 -23.44 63.67
N HIS A 121 -5.29 -23.77 63.15
CA HIS A 121 -4.45 -24.85 63.72
C HIS A 121 -2.98 -24.74 63.30
N SER A 122 -2.08 -25.20 64.18
CA SER A 122 -0.62 -25.23 64.05
C SER A 122 -0.11 -26.65 64.07
N ASP A 123 1.03 -26.93 63.43
CA ASP A 123 1.99 -27.92 63.93
C ASP A 123 3.44 -27.64 63.48
N HIS A 124 4.38 -27.88 64.40
CA HIS A 124 5.83 -27.77 64.21
C HIS A 124 6.46 -29.15 64.24
N LEU A 125 7.49 -29.40 63.42
CA LEU A 125 8.59 -30.32 63.76
C LEU A 125 9.92 -29.79 63.22
N SER A 126 11.00 -29.99 63.97
CA SER A 126 12.34 -29.46 63.68
C SER A 126 13.44 -30.33 64.32
N ILE A 127 14.71 -29.96 64.05
CA ILE A 127 15.97 -30.43 64.71
C ILE A 127 16.70 -31.62 64.06
N ASN A 128 17.86 -31.34 63.44
CA ASN A 128 19.18 -31.81 63.93
C ASN A 128 20.34 -31.04 63.27
N SER A 129 21.54 -31.04 63.88
CA SER A 129 22.53 -29.95 63.67
C SER A 129 24.03 -30.32 63.72
N SER A 130 24.81 -29.69 62.82
CA SER A 130 26.22 -29.25 62.97
C SER A 130 27.35 -30.33 63.06
N PRO A 131 28.69 -30.01 63.03
CA PRO A 131 29.38 -28.69 62.94
C PRO A 131 30.67 -28.59 62.02
N ARG A 132 31.32 -27.38 62.02
CA ARG A 132 32.73 -27.00 61.63
C ARG A 132 33.04 -26.78 60.12
N SER A 133 33.92 -25.85 59.70
CA SER A 133 34.69 -24.76 60.38
C SER A 133 35.11 -23.62 59.41
N SER A 134 35.40 -22.43 59.93
CA SER A 134 36.03 -21.26 59.27
C SER A 134 37.58 -21.38 59.22
N THR A 135 38.43 -20.59 58.51
CA THR A 135 38.43 -19.18 58.04
C THR A 135 39.10 -19.04 56.61
N PRO A 136 39.77 -17.93 56.13
CA PRO A 136 39.38 -17.26 54.86
C PRO A 136 40.50 -17.11 53.79
N ILE A 137 40.24 -16.35 52.70
CA ILE A 137 41.10 -15.35 51.99
C ILE A 137 40.97 -15.39 50.43
N THR A 138 41.03 -14.18 49.83
CA THR A 138 41.11 -13.83 48.39
C THR A 138 39.99 -14.27 47.44
N SER A 139 39.00 -13.39 47.28
CA SER A 139 38.21 -13.27 46.04
C SER A 139 39.03 -12.54 44.97
N SER A 140 39.72 -13.27 44.09
CA SER A 140 40.29 -12.69 42.87
C SER A 140 39.15 -12.40 41.89
N ILE A 141 38.93 -11.12 41.58
CA ILE A 141 38.06 -10.70 40.48
C ILE A 141 38.76 -11.16 39.18
N PRO A 142 38.11 -11.96 38.31
CA PRO A 142 38.69 -12.29 37.01
C PRO A 142 38.66 -11.04 36.12
N ILE A 143 39.79 -10.32 36.07
CA ILE A 143 40.03 -9.31 35.04
C ILE A 143 40.17 -10.08 33.72
N PHE A 144 39.12 -10.04 32.90
CA PHE A 144 39.14 -10.58 31.55
C PHE A 144 40.10 -9.76 30.68
N HIS A 145 41.37 -10.17 30.62
CA HIS A 145 42.28 -9.70 29.59
C HIS A 145 41.80 -10.21 28.21
N ARG A 146 41.58 -9.27 27.30
CA ARG A 146 41.07 -9.49 25.94
C ARG A 146 42.14 -10.17 25.08
N THR A 147 42.20 -11.51 25.12
CA THR A 147 43.04 -12.34 24.24
C THR A 147 42.33 -13.64 23.84
N HIS A 148 41.31 -13.52 22.98
CA HIS A 148 40.90 -14.58 22.06
C HIS A 148 40.19 -13.95 20.85
N GLN A 149 40.94 -13.79 19.75
CA GLN A 149 40.31 -13.78 18.42
C GLN A 149 39.95 -15.24 18.10
N ASN A 150 38.80 -15.46 17.46
CA ASN A 150 38.22 -16.78 17.15
C ASN A 150 37.71 -17.60 18.37
N ALA A 151 36.94 -16.97 19.27
CA ALA A 151 35.89 -17.72 19.96
C ALA A 151 34.74 -17.94 18.96
N GLN A 152 34.53 -19.17 18.50
CA GLN A 152 33.39 -19.49 17.65
C GLN A 152 32.12 -19.40 18.51
N LEU A 153 31.33 -18.34 18.30
CA LEU A 153 30.11 -18.10 19.08
C LEU A 153 29.11 -19.25 18.85
N PRO A 154 28.30 -19.60 19.86
CA PRO A 154 27.23 -20.57 19.68
C PRO A 154 26.16 -20.01 18.75
N HIS A 155 25.77 -20.81 17.75
CA HIS A 155 24.75 -20.48 16.76
C HIS A 155 23.75 -21.63 16.62
N ALA A 156 22.57 -21.33 16.07
CA ALA A 156 21.56 -22.34 15.79
C ALA A 156 22.09 -23.47 14.90
N THR A 157 21.77 -24.72 15.25
CA THR A 157 22.07 -25.86 14.37
C THR A 157 21.17 -25.84 13.13
N LYS A 158 21.65 -26.44 12.03
CA LYS A 158 20.86 -26.60 10.80
C LYS A 158 19.52 -27.32 11.03
N MET A 159 19.47 -28.25 11.99
CA MET A 159 18.25 -28.98 12.34
C MET A 159 17.23 -28.06 13.02
N GLN A 160 17.66 -27.28 14.03
CA GLN A 160 16.80 -26.27 14.67
C GLN A 160 16.27 -25.27 13.63
N MET A 161 17.12 -24.74 12.74
CA MET A 161 16.67 -23.81 11.69
C MET A 161 15.61 -24.43 10.76
N ALA A 162 15.70 -25.73 10.46
CA ALA A 162 14.67 -26.43 9.69
C ALA A 162 13.36 -26.64 10.47
N ASP A 163 13.43 -26.86 11.79
CA ASP A 163 12.24 -26.98 12.64
C ASP A 163 11.48 -25.66 12.78
N TYR A 164 12.19 -24.55 13.02
CA TYR A 164 11.60 -23.21 13.02
C TYR A 164 11.07 -22.83 11.63
N LEU A 165 11.78 -23.17 10.56
CA LEU A 165 11.27 -22.92 9.21
C LEU A 165 9.94 -23.65 8.98
N ARG A 166 9.80 -24.92 9.37
CA ARG A 166 8.53 -25.67 9.25
C ARG A 166 7.40 -25.06 10.08
N LYS A 167 7.68 -24.55 11.30
CA LYS A 167 6.73 -23.77 12.13
C LYS A 167 6.22 -22.54 11.36
N PHE A 168 7.11 -21.78 10.72
CA PHE A 168 6.72 -20.58 9.98
C PHE A 168 6.11 -20.87 8.60
N GLU A 169 6.54 -21.93 7.91
CA GLU A 169 5.88 -22.40 6.67
C GLU A 169 4.41 -22.74 6.94
N HIS A 170 4.11 -23.45 8.04
CA HIS A 170 2.72 -23.71 8.43
C HIS A 170 1.95 -22.42 8.80
N LEU A 171 2.57 -21.50 9.55
CA LEU A 171 1.93 -20.29 10.06
C LEU A 171 1.66 -19.22 8.98
N PHE A 172 2.53 -19.10 7.97
CA PHE A 172 2.44 -18.07 6.93
C PHE A 172 1.80 -18.56 5.62
N THR A 173 1.62 -19.86 5.42
CA THR A 173 0.99 -20.41 4.19
C THR A 173 -0.52 -20.18 4.20
N ILE A 174 -1.03 -19.46 3.21
CA ILE A 174 -2.47 -19.29 2.98
C ILE A 174 -2.91 -20.21 1.83
N THR A 175 -3.75 -21.19 2.16
CA THR A 175 -4.25 -22.16 1.17
C THR A 175 -5.22 -21.50 0.17
N PRO A 176 -5.36 -22.03 -1.06
CA PRO A 176 -6.36 -21.55 -2.03
C PRO A 176 -7.79 -21.57 -1.48
N GLN A 177 -8.11 -22.54 -0.61
CA GLN A 177 -9.39 -22.59 0.10
C GLN A 177 -9.56 -21.43 1.07
N ARG A 178 -8.54 -21.08 1.88
CA ARG A 178 -8.65 -19.93 2.79
C ARG A 178 -8.70 -18.61 2.02
N MET A 179 -7.99 -18.49 0.90
CA MET A 179 -8.13 -17.32 0.02
C MET A 179 -9.57 -17.15 -0.48
N ARG A 180 -10.21 -18.21 -1.01
CA ARG A 180 -11.63 -18.15 -1.41
C ARG A 180 -12.55 -17.75 -0.25
N MET A 181 -12.36 -18.27 0.95
CA MET A 181 -13.14 -17.84 2.14
C MET A 181 -12.95 -16.36 2.49
N ILE A 182 -11.73 -15.82 2.29
CA ILE A 182 -11.46 -14.40 2.50
C ILE A 182 -12.15 -13.58 1.40
N VAL A 183 -12.11 -14.02 0.14
CA VAL A 183 -12.76 -13.35 -1.01
C VAL A 183 -14.25 -13.16 -0.77
N GLU A 184 -15.00 -14.20 -0.38
CA GLU A 184 -16.44 -14.10 -0.10
C GLU A 184 -16.73 -13.04 0.99
N ALA A 185 -16.03 -13.12 2.13
CA ALA A 185 -16.18 -12.15 3.22
C ALA A 185 -15.79 -10.72 2.81
N PHE A 186 -14.83 -10.57 1.89
CA PHE A 186 -14.44 -9.28 1.34
C PHE A 186 -15.55 -8.71 0.44
N ILE A 187 -16.22 -9.53 -0.38
CA ILE A 187 -17.37 -9.11 -1.19
C ILE A 187 -18.49 -8.58 -0.29
N ASP A 188 -18.85 -9.32 0.77
CA ASP A 188 -19.87 -8.90 1.74
C ASP A 188 -19.53 -7.51 2.34
N VAL A 189 -18.28 -7.30 2.76
CA VAL A 189 -17.82 -6.03 3.34
C VAL A 189 -17.84 -4.88 2.32
N LEU A 190 -17.45 -5.11 1.07
CA LEU A 190 -17.54 -4.12 -0.01
C LEU A 190 -19.01 -3.75 -0.29
N GLU A 191 -19.91 -4.73 -0.32
CA GLU A 191 -21.34 -4.46 -0.50
C GLU A 191 -21.96 -3.68 0.67
N ILE A 192 -21.58 -4.00 1.90
CA ILE A 192 -22.06 -3.31 3.11
C ILE A 192 -21.62 -1.85 3.09
N GLY A 193 -20.36 -1.55 2.79
CA GLY A 193 -19.86 -0.17 2.70
C GLY A 193 -20.52 0.68 1.61
N LEU A 194 -21.08 0.08 0.55
CA LEU A 194 -21.87 0.78 -0.47
C LEU A 194 -23.31 1.07 -0.02
N LYS A 195 -23.86 0.25 0.88
CA LYS A 195 -25.24 0.36 1.37
C LYS A 195 -25.38 1.46 2.43
N GLU A 196 -24.42 1.54 3.36
CA GLU A 196 -24.46 2.44 4.53
C GLU A 196 -23.08 3.04 4.84
N ASP A 197 -23.05 4.19 5.53
CA ASP A 197 -21.82 4.82 6.01
C ASP A 197 -21.45 4.35 7.43
N GLY A 198 -20.19 4.54 7.82
CA GLY A 198 -19.70 4.23 9.18
C GLY A 198 -19.13 2.82 9.38
N HIS A 199 -19.15 1.98 8.34
CA HIS A 199 -18.46 0.69 8.32
C HIS A 199 -16.94 0.83 8.19
N ALA A 200 -16.19 -0.19 8.65
CA ALA A 200 -14.74 -0.17 8.61
C ALA A 200 -14.16 0.03 7.19
N VAL A 201 -14.75 -0.58 6.15
CA VAL A 201 -14.42 -0.32 4.74
C VAL A 201 -15.47 0.66 4.19
N PRO A 202 -15.14 1.94 4.00
CA PRO A 202 -16.14 2.99 3.80
C PRO A 202 -16.68 3.12 2.37
N MET A 203 -16.03 2.54 1.34
CA MET A 203 -16.49 2.58 -0.06
C MET A 203 -16.94 3.99 -0.50
N ILE A 204 -15.98 4.91 -0.52
CA ILE A 204 -16.20 6.35 -0.66
C ILE A 204 -16.59 6.69 -2.11
N PRO A 205 -17.78 7.27 -2.36
CA PRO A 205 -18.15 7.82 -3.65
C PRO A 205 -17.24 9.00 -4.00
N THR A 206 -16.54 8.94 -5.14
CA THR A 206 -15.51 9.94 -5.49
C THR A 206 -16.01 11.11 -6.32
N PHE A 207 -17.25 11.04 -6.82
CA PHE A 207 -17.83 11.99 -7.78
C PHE A 207 -17.09 12.05 -9.13
N VAL A 208 -16.17 11.11 -9.41
CA VAL A 208 -15.62 10.86 -10.74
C VAL A 208 -16.59 9.96 -11.50
N PHE A 209 -17.22 10.49 -12.54
CA PHE A 209 -18.29 9.80 -13.28
C PHE A 209 -17.82 9.22 -14.62
N GLY A 210 -18.04 7.92 -14.81
CA GLY A 210 -17.71 7.20 -16.03
C GLY A 210 -16.21 7.08 -16.31
N TRP A 211 -15.88 6.51 -17.47
CA TRP A 211 -14.52 6.28 -17.93
C TRP A 211 -14.01 7.45 -18.78
N PRO A 212 -12.68 7.70 -18.82
CA PRO A 212 -12.11 8.57 -19.83
C PRO A 212 -12.36 7.95 -21.22
N THR A 213 -12.56 8.81 -22.21
CA THR A 213 -12.89 8.41 -23.59
C THR A 213 -11.66 8.00 -24.41
N GLY A 214 -10.47 8.35 -23.93
CA GLY A 214 -9.23 8.24 -24.68
C GLY A 214 -9.03 9.40 -25.66
N ASN A 215 -9.95 10.36 -25.75
CA ASN A 215 -9.91 11.49 -26.70
C ASN A 215 -9.87 12.86 -26.00
N GLU A 216 -9.63 12.87 -24.69
CA GLU A 216 -9.35 14.07 -23.92
C GLU A 216 -8.12 14.79 -24.50
N ILE A 217 -8.20 16.12 -24.67
CA ILE A 217 -7.13 16.94 -25.23
C ILE A 217 -6.89 18.22 -24.42
N GLY A 218 -5.67 18.75 -24.51
CA GLY A 218 -5.26 20.06 -24.00
C GLY A 218 -4.49 20.03 -22.68
N PRO A 219 -4.08 21.21 -22.19
CA PRO A 219 -3.27 21.37 -20.99
C PRO A 219 -4.10 21.29 -19.71
N TYR A 220 -3.61 20.52 -18.75
CA TYR A 220 -4.18 20.38 -17.41
C TYR A 220 -3.09 20.43 -16.35
N LEU A 221 -3.43 20.93 -15.16
CA LEU A 221 -2.52 20.90 -14.01
C LEU A 221 -2.94 19.84 -13.00
N ALA A 222 -1.94 19.27 -12.34
CA ALA A 222 -2.11 18.41 -11.18
C ALA A 222 -1.21 18.86 -10.03
N VAL A 223 -1.75 18.83 -8.81
CA VAL A 223 -0.99 18.99 -7.57
C VAL A 223 -1.13 17.70 -6.76
N ASP A 224 -0.03 17.17 -6.24
CA ASP A 224 0.04 15.91 -5.50
C ASP A 224 0.78 16.13 -4.17
N LEU A 225 0.02 16.11 -3.06
CA LEU A 225 0.54 16.32 -1.71
C LEU A 225 1.03 14.99 -1.09
N GLY A 226 2.18 14.52 -1.57
CA GLY A 226 2.84 13.31 -1.09
C GLY A 226 3.47 13.45 0.31
N GLY A 227 3.82 12.31 0.91
CA GLY A 227 4.34 12.22 2.29
C GLY A 227 5.72 12.86 2.55
N THR A 228 6.41 13.35 1.51
CA THR A 228 7.80 13.85 1.57
C THR A 228 8.05 15.02 0.63
N ASN A 229 7.36 15.04 -0.51
CA ASN A 229 7.43 16.13 -1.47
C ASN A 229 6.00 16.46 -1.90
N LEU A 230 5.72 17.75 -2.03
CA LEU A 230 4.68 18.22 -2.93
C LEU A 230 5.17 18.03 -4.36
N ARG A 231 4.28 17.62 -5.26
CA ARG A 231 4.55 17.56 -6.69
C ARG A 231 3.54 18.42 -7.44
N VAL A 232 4.02 19.14 -8.45
CA VAL A 232 3.19 19.88 -9.40
C VAL A 232 3.49 19.35 -10.78
N CYS A 233 2.46 19.05 -11.57
CA CYS A 233 2.58 18.55 -12.93
C CYS A 233 1.77 19.43 -13.89
N HIS A 234 2.37 19.75 -15.05
CA HIS A 234 1.65 20.01 -16.29
C HIS A 234 1.47 18.68 -17.02
N VAL A 235 0.26 18.42 -17.51
CA VAL A 235 -0.06 17.26 -18.33
C VAL A 235 -0.75 17.77 -19.59
N GLU A 236 -0.10 17.59 -20.74
CA GLU A 236 -0.69 17.85 -22.05
C GLU A 236 -1.36 16.56 -22.53
N LEU A 237 -2.68 16.58 -22.71
CA LEU A 237 -3.41 15.43 -23.24
C LEU A 237 -3.46 15.54 -24.77
N GLU A 238 -3.02 14.49 -25.48
CA GLU A 238 -2.96 14.48 -26.95
C GLU A 238 -4.13 13.72 -27.60
N GLY A 239 -5.04 13.17 -26.79
CA GLY A 239 -5.98 12.14 -27.22
C GLY A 239 -5.29 10.83 -27.62
N GLN A 240 -6.08 9.89 -28.13
CA GLN A 240 -5.69 8.51 -28.46
C GLN A 240 -4.97 7.76 -27.30
N GLY A 241 -5.31 8.08 -26.05
CA GLY A 241 -4.64 7.52 -24.87
C GLY A 241 -3.21 8.02 -24.64
N ARG A 242 -2.77 9.10 -25.33
CA ARG A 242 -1.43 9.69 -25.17
C ARG A 242 -1.46 10.98 -24.34
N PHE A 243 -0.33 11.27 -23.72
CA PHE A 243 -0.09 12.48 -22.93
C PHE A 243 1.41 12.77 -22.83
N GLU A 244 1.78 14.04 -22.63
CA GLU A 244 3.11 14.45 -22.16
C GLU A 244 3.02 15.01 -20.73
N ILE A 245 4.10 14.90 -19.96
CA ILE A 245 4.14 15.37 -18.56
C ILE A 245 5.42 16.15 -18.26
N THR A 246 5.26 17.37 -17.75
CA THR A 246 6.34 18.16 -17.14
C THR A 246 6.04 18.36 -15.68
N GLN A 247 7.01 18.10 -14.79
CA GLN A 247 6.76 18.07 -13.34
C GLN A 247 7.88 18.71 -12.52
N ALA A 248 7.50 19.37 -11.43
CA ALA A 248 8.40 19.87 -10.40
C ALA A 248 8.10 19.22 -9.04
N LYS A 249 9.13 19.04 -8.21
CA LYS A 249 9.03 18.44 -6.88
C LYS A 249 9.60 19.39 -5.84
N TYR A 250 8.79 19.70 -4.83
CA TYR A 250 9.10 20.62 -3.75
C TYR A 250 9.14 19.84 -2.44
N LYS A 251 10.31 19.76 -1.81
CA LYS A 251 10.50 18.97 -0.60
C LYS A 251 9.78 19.62 0.58
N LEU A 252 8.99 18.83 1.30
CA LEU A 252 8.34 19.25 2.54
C LEU A 252 9.31 19.10 3.71
N THR A 253 9.35 20.09 4.60
CA THR A 253 10.03 20.00 5.89
C THR A 253 9.13 19.32 6.93
N GLU A 254 9.72 18.72 7.97
CA GLU A 254 8.92 18.19 9.08
C GLU A 254 8.17 19.29 9.84
N GLU A 255 8.66 20.53 9.81
CA GLU A 255 7.96 21.69 10.37
C GLU A 255 6.67 21.99 9.59
N GLN A 256 6.72 21.99 8.25
CA GLN A 256 5.55 22.23 7.40
C GLN A 256 4.44 21.18 7.58
N LYS A 257 4.76 19.97 8.05
CA LYS A 257 3.80 18.90 8.36
C LYS A 257 3.10 19.05 9.73
N GLN A 258 3.51 20.03 10.53
CA GLN A 258 3.07 20.23 11.91
C GLN A 258 2.64 21.68 12.21
N GLN A 259 2.96 22.63 11.30
CA GLN A 259 2.43 23.99 11.32
C GLN A 259 0.92 24.03 11.03
N ASP A 260 0.29 25.18 11.30
CA ASP A 260 -1.12 25.43 10.98
C ASP A 260 -1.52 25.03 9.56
N GLY A 261 -2.71 24.44 9.43
CA GLY A 261 -3.25 23.88 8.19
C GLY A 261 -3.23 24.82 7.00
N GLU A 262 -3.64 26.08 7.17
CA GLU A 262 -3.68 27.06 6.08
C GLU A 262 -2.29 27.27 5.47
N LYS A 263 -1.23 27.26 6.30
CA LYS A 263 0.15 27.45 5.83
C LYS A 263 0.65 26.33 4.93
N LEU A 264 0.13 25.11 5.08
CA LEU A 264 0.46 24.00 4.19
C LEU A 264 -0.15 24.22 2.81
N PHE A 265 -1.41 24.67 2.75
CA PHE A 265 -2.08 24.99 1.49
C PHE A 265 -1.54 26.27 0.85
N ASP A 266 -1.11 27.25 1.65
CA ASP A 266 -0.36 28.42 1.20
C ASP A 266 0.92 28.01 0.46
N PHE A 267 1.74 27.14 1.07
CA PHE A 267 2.93 26.61 0.43
C PHE A 267 2.62 25.85 -0.87
N CYS A 268 1.50 25.12 -0.92
CA CYS A 268 1.06 24.46 -2.15
C CYS A 268 0.71 25.48 -3.25
N ALA A 269 0.00 26.55 -2.90
CA ALA A 269 -0.35 27.62 -3.83
C ALA A 269 0.88 28.42 -4.30
N GLU A 270 1.84 28.70 -3.41
CA GLU A 270 3.14 29.32 -3.77
C GLU A 270 3.93 28.44 -4.76
N CYS A 271 4.03 27.13 -4.51
CA CYS A 271 4.73 26.21 -5.39
C CYS A 271 4.05 26.10 -6.77
N LEU A 272 2.71 26.04 -6.80
CA LEU A 272 1.94 26.05 -8.05
C LEU A 272 2.09 27.38 -8.80
N SER A 273 2.00 28.51 -8.11
CA SER A 273 2.20 29.85 -8.70
C SER A 273 3.58 29.99 -9.34
N LYS A 274 4.62 29.52 -8.64
CA LYS A 274 5.98 29.48 -9.18
C LYS A 274 6.05 28.58 -10.42
N PHE A 275 5.53 27.36 -10.35
CA PHE A 275 5.53 26.43 -11.49
C PHE A 275 4.85 27.05 -12.72
N ILE A 276 3.72 27.75 -12.52
CA ILE A 276 3.00 28.42 -13.60
C ILE A 276 3.83 29.55 -14.23
N HIS A 277 4.52 30.37 -13.43
CA HIS A 277 5.44 31.37 -13.98
C HIS A 277 6.61 30.72 -14.71
N ASP A 278 7.21 29.67 -14.14
CA ASP A 278 8.34 28.95 -14.74
C ASP A 278 7.97 28.21 -16.05
N GLN A 279 6.67 28.03 -16.39
CA GLN A 279 6.20 27.28 -17.56
C GLN A 279 5.39 28.10 -18.58
N TYR A 280 4.64 29.12 -18.14
CA TYR A 280 3.70 29.89 -18.98
C TYR A 280 4.03 31.38 -19.07
N ALA A 281 5.06 31.88 -18.40
CA ALA A 281 5.51 33.26 -18.62
C ALA A 281 6.35 33.36 -19.90
N ASP A 282 6.18 34.47 -20.63
CA ASP A 282 7.12 34.89 -21.66
C ASP A 282 8.39 35.53 -21.06
N ASP A 283 9.34 35.92 -21.93
CA ASP A 283 10.60 36.59 -21.54
C ASP A 283 10.37 37.92 -20.79
N ASP A 284 9.20 38.56 -20.97
CA ASP A 284 8.80 39.79 -20.28
C ASP A 284 8.08 39.50 -18.93
N GLY A 285 7.94 38.23 -18.55
CA GLY A 285 7.31 37.79 -17.30
C GLY A 285 5.78 37.78 -17.32
N LYS A 286 5.15 37.91 -18.49
CA LYS A 286 3.69 37.92 -18.65
C LYS A 286 3.19 36.50 -18.91
N LEU A 287 2.21 36.07 -18.12
CA LEU A 287 1.56 34.76 -18.29
C LEU A 287 0.77 34.69 -19.61
N GLN A 288 1.06 33.66 -20.40
CA GLN A 288 0.43 33.33 -21.68
C GLN A 288 -0.61 32.22 -21.44
N LEU A 289 -1.63 32.55 -20.64
CA LEU A 289 -2.77 31.69 -20.35
C LEU A 289 -4.02 32.27 -21.02
N GLU A 290 -4.62 31.55 -21.97
CA GLU A 290 -5.84 32.00 -22.66
C GLU A 290 -7.11 31.81 -21.80
N GLU A 291 -7.09 30.84 -20.87
CA GLU A 291 -8.19 30.52 -19.93
C GLU A 291 -7.64 30.08 -18.56
N GLU A 292 -8.50 29.98 -17.53
CA GLU A 292 -8.16 29.31 -16.27
C GLU A 292 -7.97 27.81 -16.52
N ILE A 293 -6.72 27.33 -16.52
CA ILE A 293 -6.43 25.89 -16.65
C ILE A 293 -7.05 25.15 -15.46
N ALA A 294 -7.67 24.01 -15.76
CA ALA A 294 -8.31 23.16 -14.75
C ALA A 294 -7.27 22.37 -13.95
N LEU A 295 -7.44 22.38 -12.62
CA LEU A 295 -6.55 21.72 -11.67
C LEU A 295 -7.21 20.51 -11.00
N GLY A 296 -6.51 19.38 -11.05
CA GLY A 296 -6.72 18.25 -10.14
C GLY A 296 -5.81 18.36 -8.92
N PHE A 297 -6.37 18.16 -7.72
CA PHE A 297 -5.61 18.09 -6.48
C PHE A 297 -5.68 16.66 -5.91
N THR A 298 -4.59 15.91 -6.08
CA THR A 298 -4.42 14.62 -5.44
C THR A 298 -4.04 14.81 -3.98
N PHE A 299 -4.99 14.46 -3.11
CA PHE A 299 -4.89 14.58 -1.67
C PHE A 299 -5.12 13.18 -1.07
N SER A 300 -4.07 12.37 -1.06
CA SER A 300 -4.10 10.95 -0.66
C SER A 300 -4.20 10.74 0.86
N TYR A 301 -5.24 11.29 1.47
CA TYR A 301 -5.60 11.12 2.87
C TYR A 301 -7.10 10.78 2.94
N PRO A 302 -7.59 10.08 3.99
CA PRO A 302 -9.00 9.73 4.06
C PRO A 302 -9.89 10.97 4.18
N CYS A 303 -10.74 11.22 3.19
CA CYS A 303 -11.68 12.34 3.16
C CYS A 303 -13.12 11.85 2.94
N ILE A 304 -14.09 12.50 3.58
CA ILE A 304 -15.50 12.41 3.15
C ILE A 304 -15.69 13.41 2.02
N GLN A 305 -15.98 12.92 0.82
CA GLN A 305 -16.34 13.77 -0.31
C GLN A 305 -17.86 13.82 -0.46
N LYS A 306 -18.39 15.03 -0.64
CA LYS A 306 -19.81 15.28 -1.00
C LYS A 306 -19.96 15.83 -2.40
N ARG A 307 -18.86 16.32 -3.00
CA ARG A 307 -18.73 16.85 -4.35
C ARG A 307 -17.28 16.66 -4.80
N ILE A 308 -17.01 16.65 -6.11
CA ILE A 308 -15.70 16.32 -6.69
C ILE A 308 -14.56 17.27 -6.29
N ASP A 309 -14.81 18.56 -6.11
CA ASP A 309 -13.83 19.60 -5.76
C ASP A 309 -13.72 19.84 -4.24
N HIS A 310 -14.41 19.04 -3.43
CA HIS A 310 -14.56 19.20 -1.97
C HIS A 310 -14.16 17.92 -1.23
N GLY A 311 -13.75 18.04 0.03
CA GLY A 311 -13.39 16.89 0.84
C GLY A 311 -13.07 17.25 2.28
N GLU A 312 -13.88 16.76 3.21
CA GLU A 312 -13.65 16.89 4.65
C GLU A 312 -12.58 15.89 5.10
N LEU A 313 -11.40 16.36 5.53
CA LEU A 313 -10.33 15.47 6.00
C LEU A 313 -10.77 14.75 7.28
N LEU A 314 -10.88 13.43 7.23
CA LEU A 314 -11.25 12.63 8.41
C LEU A 314 -10.13 12.59 9.45
N ARG A 315 -8.88 12.43 8.99
CA ARG A 315 -7.69 12.27 9.84
C ARG A 315 -6.40 12.28 9.04
N TRP A 316 -5.36 12.90 9.59
CA TRP A 316 -4.02 12.81 9.04
C TRP A 316 -3.43 11.39 9.10
N THR A 317 -2.51 11.14 8.17
CA THR A 317 -1.68 9.93 8.08
C THR A 317 -0.27 10.35 7.61
N LYS A 318 0.61 9.38 7.29
CA LYS A 318 1.91 9.63 6.63
C LYS A 318 2.85 10.62 7.36
N GLY A 319 2.66 10.83 8.66
CA GLY A 319 3.47 11.73 9.50
C GLY A 319 3.01 13.20 9.52
N PHE A 320 1.84 13.51 8.96
CA PHE A 320 1.23 14.83 9.04
C PHE A 320 0.46 14.99 10.37
N GLY A 321 0.37 16.22 10.84
CA GLY A 321 -0.29 16.60 12.09
C GLY A 321 -0.71 18.06 12.12
N ASN A 322 -0.88 18.69 10.95
CA ASN A 322 -1.25 20.09 10.82
C ASN A 322 -2.60 20.37 11.53
N PRO A 323 -2.64 21.21 12.58
CA PRO A 323 -3.88 21.55 13.26
C PRO A 323 -4.81 22.35 12.34
N ASN A 324 -6.11 22.34 12.66
CA ASN A 324 -7.18 23.04 11.94
C ASN A 324 -7.43 22.53 10.50
N VAL A 325 -7.16 21.23 10.23
CA VAL A 325 -7.49 20.59 8.94
C VAL A 325 -8.41 19.38 9.10
N GLU A 326 -8.22 18.55 10.13
CA GLU A 326 -9.16 17.46 10.42
C GLU A 326 -10.57 18.04 10.70
N GLY A 327 -11.61 17.46 10.11
CA GLY A 327 -12.99 17.97 10.13
C GLY A 327 -13.24 19.22 9.28
N HIS A 328 -12.30 19.63 8.42
CA HIS A 328 -12.42 20.80 7.55
C HIS A 328 -12.28 20.42 6.07
N ASP A 329 -12.85 21.22 5.17
CA ASP A 329 -12.80 20.99 3.73
C ASP A 329 -11.47 21.45 3.13
N VAL A 330 -10.65 20.50 2.69
CA VAL A 330 -9.31 20.79 2.15
C VAL A 330 -9.35 21.40 0.74
N GLY A 331 -10.45 21.19 0.00
CA GLY A 331 -10.69 21.85 -1.29
C GLY A 331 -11.01 23.33 -1.11
N GLU A 332 -11.82 23.68 -0.11
CA GLU A 332 -12.06 25.08 0.27
C GLU A 332 -10.80 25.77 0.79
N MET A 333 -10.06 25.13 1.71
CA MET A 333 -8.80 25.66 2.24
C MET A 333 -7.77 25.91 1.13
N PHE A 334 -7.58 24.97 0.21
CA PHE A 334 -6.66 25.16 -0.91
C PHE A 334 -7.15 26.25 -1.87
N SER A 335 -8.45 26.28 -2.19
CA SER A 335 -9.06 27.33 -3.03
C SER A 335 -8.89 28.74 -2.43
N LYS A 336 -8.87 28.86 -1.11
CA LYS A 336 -8.61 30.12 -0.39
C LYS A 336 -7.15 30.54 -0.51
N SER A 337 -6.19 29.61 -0.37
CA SER A 337 -4.78 29.88 -0.65
C SER A 337 -4.54 30.26 -2.13
N LEU A 338 -5.14 29.56 -3.10
CA LEU A 338 -5.02 29.91 -4.53
C LEU A 338 -5.45 31.38 -4.79
N LYS A 339 -6.57 31.82 -4.21
CA LYS A 339 -7.04 33.22 -4.28
C LYS A 339 -6.07 34.19 -3.60
N LYS A 340 -5.57 33.85 -2.42
CA LYS A 340 -4.63 34.68 -1.64
C LYS A 340 -3.32 34.96 -2.41
N PHE A 341 -2.83 33.99 -3.18
CA PHE A 341 -1.63 34.13 -4.00
C PHE A 341 -1.91 34.53 -5.45
N ASN A 342 -3.16 34.89 -5.79
CA ASN A 342 -3.61 35.27 -7.14
C ASN A 342 -3.22 34.25 -8.23
N VAL A 343 -3.31 32.95 -7.91
CA VAL A 343 -2.98 31.88 -8.87
C VAL A 343 -4.12 31.79 -9.90
N PRO A 344 -3.87 31.94 -11.21
CA PRO A 344 -4.91 32.03 -12.25
C PRO A 344 -5.44 30.66 -12.67
N ILE A 345 -5.93 29.89 -11.69
CA ILE A 345 -6.26 28.47 -11.82
C ILE A 345 -7.53 28.15 -11.04
N LYS A 346 -8.34 27.26 -11.61
CA LYS A 346 -9.54 26.73 -10.98
C LYS A 346 -9.31 25.32 -10.44
N LEU A 347 -9.59 25.10 -9.16
CA LEU A 347 -9.70 23.75 -8.60
C LEU A 347 -10.95 23.09 -9.19
N ASN A 348 -10.76 22.02 -9.96
CA ASN A 348 -11.84 21.27 -10.60
C ASN A 348 -12.11 19.93 -9.89
N ALA A 349 -11.10 19.32 -9.30
CA ALA A 349 -11.24 18.04 -8.60
C ALA A 349 -10.28 17.91 -7.41
N LEU A 350 -10.74 17.28 -6.35
CA LEU A 350 -9.97 16.73 -5.24
C LEU A 350 -10.08 15.20 -5.32
N ILE A 351 -8.95 14.49 -5.35
CA ILE A 351 -8.96 13.04 -5.57
C ILE A 351 -8.04 12.27 -4.62
N ASN A 352 -8.33 10.98 -4.46
CA ASN A 352 -7.39 9.99 -3.93
C ASN A 352 -6.47 9.48 -5.06
N ASP A 353 -5.20 9.21 -4.76
CA ASP A 353 -4.22 8.67 -5.73
C ASP A 353 -4.73 7.41 -6.44
N THR A 354 -5.43 6.54 -5.73
CA THR A 354 -5.89 5.24 -6.24
C THR A 354 -7.01 5.41 -7.27
N THR A 355 -7.88 6.42 -7.09
CA THR A 355 -8.88 6.82 -8.10
C THR A 355 -8.19 7.38 -9.35
N GLY A 356 -7.15 8.20 -9.16
CA GLY A 356 -6.32 8.68 -10.26
C GLY A 356 -5.62 7.54 -11.00
N THR A 357 -5.09 6.55 -10.30
CA THR A 357 -4.44 5.34 -10.84
C THR A 357 -5.38 4.53 -11.73
N LEU A 358 -6.64 4.37 -11.32
CA LEU A 358 -7.69 3.75 -12.12
C LEU A 358 -7.92 4.53 -13.43
N ILE A 359 -8.15 5.84 -13.34
CA ILE A 359 -8.48 6.67 -14.50
C ILE A 359 -7.31 6.80 -15.48
N ALA A 360 -6.11 7.15 -15.00
CA ALA A 360 -4.90 7.27 -15.82
C ALA A 360 -4.62 5.99 -16.62
N SER A 361 -4.70 4.84 -15.95
CA SER A 361 -4.40 3.56 -16.60
C SER A 361 -5.51 3.12 -17.55
N SER A 362 -6.77 3.49 -17.28
CA SER A 362 -7.90 3.23 -18.19
C SER A 362 -7.89 4.09 -19.46
N TYR A 363 -7.28 5.28 -19.41
CA TYR A 363 -7.05 6.13 -20.57
C TYR A 363 -6.03 5.51 -21.56
N VAL A 364 -5.04 4.77 -21.04
CA VAL A 364 -4.01 4.08 -21.85
C VAL A 364 -4.42 2.64 -22.23
N ASP A 365 -4.92 1.83 -21.29
CA ASP A 365 -5.48 0.49 -21.54
C ASP A 365 -6.98 0.48 -21.17
N PRO A 366 -7.90 0.60 -22.16
CA PRO A 366 -9.35 0.55 -21.93
C PRO A 366 -9.90 -0.77 -21.36
N SER A 367 -9.07 -1.81 -21.17
CA SER A 367 -9.44 -3.02 -20.43
C SER A 367 -9.24 -2.91 -18.92
N THR A 368 -8.62 -1.83 -18.42
CA THR A 368 -8.49 -1.52 -16.99
C THR A 368 -9.87 -1.48 -16.32
N ARG A 369 -10.07 -2.23 -15.23
CA ARG A 369 -11.29 -2.12 -14.40
C ARG A 369 -11.02 -1.82 -12.93
N ILE A 370 -9.78 -2.00 -12.47
CA ILE A 370 -9.39 -1.83 -11.08
C ILE A 370 -8.03 -1.10 -11.05
N GLY A 371 -7.94 -0.03 -10.27
CA GLY A 371 -6.70 0.64 -9.88
C GLY A 371 -6.34 0.25 -8.45
N VAL A 372 -5.07 -0.10 -8.20
CA VAL A 372 -4.64 -0.67 -6.91
C VAL A 372 -3.29 -0.08 -6.49
N ILE A 373 -3.16 0.22 -5.21
CA ILE A 373 -1.89 0.62 -4.58
C ILE A 373 -1.43 -0.48 -3.61
N PHE A 374 -0.21 -0.97 -3.79
CA PHE A 374 0.53 -1.80 -2.83
C PHE A 374 1.90 -1.16 -2.54
N GLY A 375 1.96 -0.32 -1.51
CA GLY A 375 3.17 0.42 -1.13
C GLY A 375 3.36 0.45 0.39
N THR A 376 3.61 1.63 0.96
CA THR A 376 3.66 1.83 2.42
C THR A 376 2.32 1.50 3.08
N GLY A 377 1.22 1.76 2.38
CA GLY A 377 -0.14 1.31 2.70
C GLY A 377 -0.73 0.52 1.54
N CYS A 378 -2.04 0.24 1.58
CA CYS A 378 -2.75 -0.41 0.47
C CYS A 378 -4.16 0.15 0.24
N ASN A 379 -4.54 0.27 -1.03
CA ASN A 379 -5.88 0.74 -1.40
C ASN A 379 -6.32 0.20 -2.79
N ALA A 380 -7.61 0.27 -3.10
CA ALA A 380 -8.14 0.01 -4.43
C ALA A 380 -9.28 0.97 -4.81
N ALA A 381 -9.41 1.20 -6.11
CA ALA A 381 -10.53 1.92 -6.71
C ALA A 381 -11.03 1.17 -7.95
N TYR A 382 -12.34 1.21 -8.17
CA TYR A 382 -13.00 0.63 -9.34
C TYR A 382 -14.26 1.44 -9.69
N MET A 383 -14.87 1.16 -10.83
CA MET A 383 -16.09 1.84 -11.28
C MET A 383 -17.34 1.06 -10.87
N GLU A 384 -18.29 1.73 -10.20
CA GLU A 384 -19.53 1.14 -9.70
C GLU A 384 -20.76 1.83 -10.33
N LYS A 385 -21.86 1.11 -10.49
CA LYS A 385 -23.13 1.70 -10.96
C LYS A 385 -23.85 2.40 -9.82
N ILE A 386 -24.41 3.59 -10.05
CA ILE A 386 -25.17 4.36 -9.06
C ILE A 386 -26.28 3.52 -8.40
N SER A 387 -26.96 2.67 -9.16
CA SER A 387 -27.97 1.71 -8.66
C SER A 387 -27.47 0.74 -7.58
N ASN A 388 -26.15 0.51 -7.50
CA ASN A 388 -25.51 -0.34 -6.50
C ASN A 388 -24.96 0.45 -5.29
N ILE A 389 -25.25 1.75 -5.17
CA ILE A 389 -24.76 2.63 -4.09
C ILE A 389 -25.94 3.24 -3.30
N PRO A 390 -26.71 2.46 -2.52
CA PRO A 390 -27.92 2.96 -1.85
C PRO A 390 -27.72 4.22 -0.99
N LYS A 391 -26.56 4.38 -0.34
CA LYS A 391 -26.29 5.53 0.53
C LYS A 391 -26.31 6.90 -0.16
N ILE A 392 -26.14 6.96 -1.48
CA ILE A 392 -26.23 8.21 -2.28
C ILE A 392 -27.54 8.35 -3.06
N THR A 393 -28.56 7.51 -2.80
CA THR A 393 -29.86 7.59 -3.50
C THR A 393 -30.53 8.95 -3.35
N SER A 394 -30.31 9.64 -2.22
CA SER A 394 -30.81 10.99 -1.95
C SER A 394 -30.30 12.07 -2.92
N LEU A 395 -29.20 11.81 -3.64
CA LEU A 395 -28.60 12.75 -4.59
C LEU A 395 -29.32 12.77 -5.96
N GLY A 396 -30.28 11.85 -6.19
CA GLY A 396 -31.10 11.83 -7.41
C GLY A 396 -30.34 11.54 -8.71
N LEU A 397 -29.17 10.90 -8.61
CA LEU A 397 -28.30 10.58 -9.76
C LEU A 397 -28.92 9.47 -10.65
N PRO A 398 -28.63 9.45 -11.97
CA PRO A 398 -29.14 8.42 -12.88
C PRO A 398 -28.70 7.00 -12.45
N PRO A 399 -29.61 6.02 -12.27
CA PRO A 399 -29.27 4.69 -11.74
C PRO A 399 -28.32 3.86 -12.62
N ASP A 400 -28.28 4.16 -13.91
CA ASP A 400 -27.45 3.54 -14.94
C ASP A 400 -26.09 4.23 -15.12
N ALA A 401 -25.90 5.43 -14.56
CA ALA A 401 -24.60 6.09 -14.55
C ALA A 401 -23.59 5.31 -13.69
N GLU A 402 -22.32 5.52 -14.00
CA GLU A 402 -21.18 4.91 -13.31
C GLU A 402 -20.39 5.99 -12.55
N MET A 403 -19.92 5.65 -11.35
CA MET A 403 -19.05 6.48 -10.52
C MET A 403 -17.89 5.64 -9.95
N ALA A 404 -16.68 6.19 -9.94
CA ALA A 404 -15.55 5.52 -9.31
C ALA A 404 -15.70 5.54 -7.78
N ILE A 405 -15.38 4.42 -7.15
CA ILE A 405 -15.38 4.22 -5.70
C ILE A 405 -13.96 4.09 -5.22
N ASN A 406 -13.57 4.89 -4.23
CA ASN A 406 -12.36 4.66 -3.44
C ASN A 406 -12.71 3.71 -2.29
N CYS A 407 -12.16 2.50 -2.28
CA CYS A 407 -12.58 1.48 -1.32
C CYS A 407 -12.11 1.78 0.12
N GLU A 408 -10.91 2.38 0.28
CA GLU A 408 -10.16 2.42 1.55
C GLU A 408 -10.07 1.03 2.23
N TRP A 409 -9.84 0.00 1.41
CA TRP A 409 -9.99 -1.41 1.78
C TRP A 409 -8.98 -1.93 2.81
N GLY A 410 -7.99 -1.11 3.20
CA GLY A 410 -6.97 -1.47 4.19
C GLY A 410 -7.55 -1.80 5.57
N ALA A 411 -8.76 -1.31 5.84
CA ALA A 411 -9.55 -1.58 7.03
C ALA A 411 -10.38 -2.88 6.97
N PHE A 412 -10.33 -3.67 5.91
CA PHE A 412 -11.01 -4.98 5.85
C PHE A 412 -10.65 -5.85 7.07
N ASP A 413 -11.68 -6.50 7.64
CA ASP A 413 -11.62 -7.35 8.84
C ASP A 413 -11.09 -6.64 10.11
N SER A 414 -11.19 -5.31 10.21
CA SER A 414 -10.77 -4.56 11.42
C SER A 414 -11.75 -4.65 12.59
N GLU A 415 -13.04 -4.91 12.36
CA GLU A 415 -14.06 -4.86 13.42
C GLU A 415 -14.02 -6.09 14.35
N LYS A 416 -13.85 -7.29 13.78
CA LYS A 416 -13.96 -8.57 14.51
C LYS A 416 -12.77 -9.50 14.35
N HIS A 417 -11.92 -9.29 13.33
CA HIS A 417 -10.76 -10.13 13.03
C HIS A 417 -11.10 -11.63 12.81
N GLU A 418 -12.18 -11.91 12.09
CA GLU A 418 -12.71 -13.26 11.85
C GLU A 418 -12.14 -13.93 10.58
N HIS A 419 -11.73 -13.12 9.60
CA HIS A 419 -11.45 -13.59 8.23
C HIS A 419 -9.95 -13.67 7.91
N LEU A 420 -9.13 -12.76 8.44
CA LEU A 420 -7.70 -12.74 8.18
C LEU A 420 -6.96 -13.75 9.06
N PRO A 421 -5.97 -14.50 8.52
CA PRO A 421 -5.18 -15.48 9.27
C PRO A 421 -4.09 -14.77 10.09
N ARG A 422 -4.51 -13.94 11.06
CA ARG A 422 -3.62 -13.16 11.92
C ARG A 422 -2.75 -14.07 12.78
N THR A 423 -1.45 -13.85 12.75
CA THR A 423 -0.48 -14.48 13.64
C THR A 423 -0.30 -13.63 14.90
N LYS A 424 0.36 -14.16 15.94
CA LYS A 424 0.74 -13.35 17.12
C LYS A 424 1.60 -12.12 16.76
N TYR A 425 2.35 -12.16 15.67
CA TYR A 425 3.14 -11.01 15.18
C TYR A 425 2.25 -9.91 14.62
N ASP A 426 1.21 -10.28 13.86
CA ASP A 426 0.21 -9.33 13.34
C ASP A 426 -0.67 -8.74 14.46
N ILE A 427 -0.78 -9.44 15.61
CA ILE A 427 -1.42 -8.93 16.83
C ILE A 427 -0.52 -7.90 17.51
N ILE A 428 0.75 -8.24 17.76
CA ILE A 428 1.72 -7.30 18.36
C ILE A 428 1.86 -6.01 17.53
N ILE A 429 1.94 -6.12 16.20
CA ILE A 429 2.03 -4.96 15.30
C ILE A 429 0.80 -4.06 15.39
N ASP A 430 -0.38 -4.65 15.53
CA ASP A 430 -1.64 -3.91 15.64
C ASP A 430 -1.76 -3.20 16.98
N GLU A 431 -1.58 -3.95 18.09
CA GLU A 431 -1.62 -3.43 19.46
C GLU A 431 -0.59 -2.34 19.74
N SER A 432 0.61 -2.42 19.12
CA SER A 432 1.68 -1.42 19.25
C SER A 432 1.62 -0.30 18.20
N SER A 433 0.65 -0.32 17.27
CA SER A 433 0.50 0.73 16.26
C SER A 433 -0.16 2.00 16.81
N ASN A 434 -0.05 3.10 16.06
CA ASN A 434 -0.73 4.37 16.37
C ASN A 434 -2.26 4.26 16.38
N LYS A 435 -2.86 3.20 15.81
CA LYS A 435 -4.30 2.95 15.73
C LYS A 435 -4.58 1.44 15.90
N PRO A 436 -4.57 0.91 17.15
CA PRO A 436 -4.90 -0.49 17.41
C PRO A 436 -6.33 -0.83 16.98
N GLY A 437 -6.54 -2.05 16.48
CA GLY A 437 -7.84 -2.52 15.99
C GLY A 437 -8.30 -1.88 14.67
N GLN A 438 -7.43 -1.17 13.95
CA GLN A 438 -7.75 -0.55 12.65
C GLN A 438 -6.74 -0.98 11.58
N GLN A 439 -7.10 -0.83 10.30
CA GLN A 439 -6.21 -1.15 9.17
C GLN A 439 -5.71 -2.61 9.17
N ALA A 440 -6.54 -3.58 9.57
CA ALA A 440 -6.11 -4.96 9.79
C ALA A 440 -5.57 -5.64 8.51
N PHE A 441 -6.23 -5.45 7.37
CA PHE A 441 -5.76 -5.97 6.08
C PHE A 441 -4.45 -5.31 5.64
N GLU A 442 -4.35 -3.99 5.75
CA GLU A 442 -3.14 -3.22 5.42
C GLU A 442 -1.94 -3.63 6.27
N LYS A 443 -2.13 -3.83 7.58
CA LYS A 443 -1.11 -4.32 8.51
C LYS A 443 -0.54 -5.69 8.15
N MET A 444 -1.31 -6.51 7.43
CA MET A 444 -0.86 -7.85 7.01
C MET A 444 -0.14 -7.89 5.66
N ILE A 445 -0.28 -6.85 4.81
CA ILE A 445 0.24 -6.85 3.42
C ILE A 445 1.18 -5.70 3.09
N ALA A 446 1.03 -4.53 3.71
CA ALA A 446 1.71 -3.32 3.24
C ALA A 446 3.18 -3.27 3.66
N GLY A 447 3.99 -2.61 2.83
CA GLY A 447 5.45 -2.52 2.96
C GLY A 447 5.95 -1.77 4.21
N LEU A 448 5.08 -1.15 5.01
CA LEU A 448 5.45 -0.65 6.33
C LEU A 448 5.66 -1.79 7.35
N TYR A 449 4.97 -2.92 7.19
CA TYR A 449 4.82 -3.93 8.25
C TYR A 449 5.60 -5.23 8.01
N LEU A 450 5.92 -5.58 6.76
CA LEU A 450 6.57 -6.86 6.44
C LEU A 450 7.94 -7.02 7.15
N GLY A 451 8.71 -5.94 7.23
CA GLY A 451 9.98 -5.91 7.97
C GLY A 451 9.82 -6.04 9.49
N GLU A 452 8.73 -5.51 10.06
CA GLU A 452 8.44 -5.64 11.50
C GLU A 452 7.99 -7.07 11.86
N ILE A 453 7.23 -7.74 11.00
CA ILE A 453 6.90 -9.18 11.17
C ILE A 453 8.19 -10.00 11.22
N PHE A 454 9.10 -9.76 10.27
CA PHE A 454 10.40 -10.41 10.25
C PHE A 454 11.21 -10.11 11.52
N ARG A 455 11.21 -8.85 11.98
CA ARG A 455 11.89 -8.44 13.22
C ARG A 455 11.37 -9.17 14.45
N LEU A 456 10.06 -9.22 14.64
CA LEU A 456 9.44 -9.87 15.81
C LEU A 456 9.75 -11.37 15.87
N ILE A 457 9.82 -12.05 14.71
CA ILE A 457 10.23 -13.46 14.62
C ILE A 457 11.71 -13.62 15.00
N VAL A 458 12.58 -12.74 14.51
CA VAL A 458 14.01 -12.77 14.86
C VAL A 458 14.20 -12.51 16.36
N ILE A 459 13.45 -11.57 16.96
CA ILE A 459 13.52 -11.28 18.41
C ILE A 459 13.03 -12.45 19.25
N GLU A 460 11.92 -13.10 18.92
CA GLU A 460 11.49 -14.34 19.60
C GLU A 460 12.59 -15.40 19.60
N MET A 461 13.27 -15.59 18.47
CA MET A 461 14.35 -16.57 18.36
C MET A 461 15.65 -16.15 19.05
N VAL A 462 15.87 -14.85 19.30
CA VAL A 462 16.93 -14.34 20.17
C VAL A 462 16.59 -14.60 21.65
N GLU A 463 15.36 -14.30 22.06
CA GLU A 463 14.86 -14.52 23.43
C GLU A 463 14.84 -16.01 23.81
N GLU A 464 14.52 -16.89 22.86
CA GLU A 464 14.61 -18.34 23.00
C GLU A 464 16.07 -18.87 22.97
N GLY A 465 17.07 -18.00 22.81
CA GLY A 465 18.50 -18.35 22.81
C GLY A 465 18.98 -19.10 21.57
N ILE A 466 18.23 -19.01 20.46
CA ILE A 466 18.51 -19.73 19.21
C ILE A 466 19.40 -18.89 18.28
N LEU A 467 19.09 -17.60 18.12
CA LEU A 467 19.85 -16.68 17.26
C LEU A 467 20.80 -15.81 18.08
N PHE A 468 21.95 -15.48 17.48
CA PHE A 468 22.87 -14.43 17.95
C PHE A 468 23.38 -14.58 19.40
N LEU A 469 23.44 -15.82 19.91
CA LEU A 469 23.80 -16.07 21.30
C LEU A 469 25.24 -15.59 21.61
N GLY A 470 25.35 -14.66 22.57
CA GLY A 470 26.61 -14.00 22.92
C GLY A 470 26.97 -12.76 22.08
N GLN A 471 26.11 -12.35 21.14
CA GLN A 471 26.24 -11.09 20.40
C GLN A 471 25.38 -9.97 21.03
N ASN A 472 25.54 -8.74 20.56
CA ASN A 472 24.83 -7.57 21.11
C ASN A 472 23.64 -7.16 20.22
N THR A 473 22.42 -7.54 20.64
CA THR A 473 21.19 -7.43 19.84
C THR A 473 20.42 -6.11 19.95
N TYR A 474 20.86 -5.18 20.80
CA TYR A 474 20.12 -3.94 21.13
C TYR A 474 19.62 -3.10 19.92
N LYS A 475 20.29 -3.20 18.76
CA LYS A 475 19.87 -2.51 17.53
C LYS A 475 18.64 -3.12 16.85
N ILE A 476 18.46 -4.45 16.94
CA ILE A 476 17.31 -5.17 16.35
C ILE A 476 16.10 -5.21 17.29
N GLU A 477 16.31 -4.92 18.58
CA GLU A 477 15.24 -4.76 19.58
C GLU A 477 14.37 -3.52 19.31
N LYS A 478 14.89 -2.52 18.59
CA LYS A 478 14.14 -1.33 18.16
C LYS A 478 13.08 -1.68 17.11
N SER A 479 11.81 -1.38 17.38
CA SER A 479 10.71 -1.51 16.43
C SER A 479 10.98 -0.79 15.09
N TYR A 480 10.55 -1.42 14.00
CA TYR A 480 10.70 -0.97 12.61
C TYR A 480 12.16 -0.71 12.19
N CYS A 481 13.14 -1.41 12.79
CA CYS A 481 14.55 -1.33 12.37
C CYS A 481 14.84 -2.04 11.04
N PHE A 482 14.00 -3.02 10.67
CA PHE A 482 14.01 -3.64 9.35
C PHE A 482 12.84 -3.05 8.56
N ASP A 483 13.14 -2.42 7.43
CA ASP A 483 12.13 -2.01 6.46
C ASP A 483 11.88 -3.13 5.43
N THR A 484 10.92 -2.92 4.52
CA THR A 484 10.66 -3.88 3.44
C THR A 484 11.79 -3.93 2.41
N ALA A 485 12.63 -2.89 2.28
CA ALA A 485 13.79 -2.91 1.39
C ALA A 485 14.86 -3.89 1.89
N PHE A 486 15.04 -4.00 3.21
CA PHE A 486 15.89 -5.01 3.84
C PHE A 486 15.46 -6.44 3.46
N LEU A 487 14.15 -6.72 3.47
CA LEU A 487 13.60 -8.01 3.02
C LEU A 487 13.79 -8.21 1.51
N SER A 488 13.57 -7.18 0.68
CA SER A 488 13.84 -7.25 -0.76
C SER A 488 15.29 -7.60 -1.07
N LEU A 489 16.25 -7.00 -0.35
CA LEU A 489 17.67 -7.29 -0.51
C LEU A 489 18.04 -8.70 -0.02
N ILE A 490 17.40 -9.18 1.05
CA ILE A 490 17.56 -10.56 1.53
C ILE A 490 17.05 -11.58 0.50
N GLU A 491 15.88 -11.36 -0.10
CA GLU A 491 15.34 -12.27 -1.11
C GLU A 491 16.12 -12.22 -2.43
N SER A 492 16.61 -11.03 -2.80
CA SER A 492 17.36 -10.81 -4.06
C SER A 492 18.81 -11.28 -4.03
N ASP A 493 19.35 -11.71 -2.89
CA ASP A 493 20.75 -12.12 -2.77
C ASP A 493 21.08 -13.28 -3.73
N PRO A 494 21.90 -13.04 -4.78
CA PRO A 494 22.17 -14.01 -5.82
C PRO A 494 23.31 -14.98 -5.43
N THR A 495 23.97 -14.76 -4.30
CA THR A 495 25.14 -15.54 -3.88
C THR A 495 24.74 -16.83 -3.15
N GLU A 496 25.53 -17.89 -3.30
CA GLU A 496 25.27 -19.16 -2.63
C GLU A 496 25.48 -19.04 -1.11
N GLU A 497 26.48 -18.26 -0.70
CA GLU A 497 26.83 -18.01 0.70
C GLU A 497 25.98 -16.92 1.37
N LEU A 498 25.11 -16.23 0.64
CA LEU A 498 24.30 -15.10 1.10
C LEU A 498 25.16 -13.95 1.67
N LEU A 499 26.11 -13.48 0.87
CA LEU A 499 27.06 -12.43 1.24
C LEU A 499 26.40 -11.05 1.37
N THR A 500 25.34 -10.75 0.61
CA THR A 500 24.57 -9.51 0.80
C THR A 500 23.84 -9.57 2.13
N VAL A 501 23.19 -10.69 2.47
CA VAL A 501 22.57 -10.89 3.80
C VAL A 501 23.62 -10.77 4.91
N THR A 502 24.82 -11.34 4.73
CA THR A 502 25.93 -11.19 5.69
C THR A 502 26.27 -9.71 5.90
N GLY A 503 26.53 -8.98 4.82
CA GLY A 503 26.89 -7.56 4.86
C GLY A 503 25.79 -6.69 5.48
N LEU A 504 24.51 -6.99 5.23
CA LEU A 504 23.37 -6.30 5.82
C LEU A 504 23.36 -6.40 7.36
N PHE A 505 23.47 -7.61 7.90
CA PHE A 505 23.47 -7.84 9.35
C PHE A 505 24.74 -7.27 10.01
N THR A 506 25.92 -7.47 9.42
CA THR A 506 27.17 -6.96 10.00
C THR A 506 27.29 -5.43 9.92
N HIS A 507 26.95 -4.81 8.78
CA HIS A 507 27.13 -3.35 8.58
C HIS A 507 26.16 -2.53 9.44
N PHE A 508 24.85 -2.80 9.35
CA PHE A 508 23.85 -2.01 10.05
C PHE A 508 23.74 -2.42 11.52
N PHE A 509 23.72 -3.73 11.79
CA PHE A 509 23.39 -4.27 13.12
C PHE A 509 24.63 -4.72 13.92
N GLY A 510 25.78 -4.92 13.29
CA GLY A 510 26.96 -5.45 13.97
C GLY A 510 26.78 -6.90 14.42
N LEU A 511 25.94 -7.65 13.70
CA LEU A 511 25.63 -9.05 13.97
C LEU A 511 26.31 -9.96 12.96
N ASP A 512 26.99 -10.98 13.46
CA ASP A 512 27.58 -12.06 12.67
C ASP A 512 26.54 -13.17 12.46
N THR A 513 26.49 -13.70 11.24
CA THR A 513 25.53 -14.74 10.84
C THR A 513 26.24 -15.98 10.31
N THR A 514 25.63 -17.15 10.53
CA THR A 514 25.96 -18.40 9.85
C THR A 514 25.16 -18.56 8.56
N ILE A 515 25.63 -19.43 7.68
CA ILE A 515 24.90 -19.76 6.45
C ILE A 515 23.49 -20.32 6.72
N SER A 516 23.31 -21.09 7.80
CA SER A 516 21.99 -21.66 8.17
C SER A 516 21.00 -20.57 8.59
N GLU A 517 21.45 -19.60 9.39
CA GLU A 517 20.63 -18.45 9.81
C GLU A 517 20.26 -17.59 8.59
N ARG A 518 21.21 -17.31 7.68
CA ARG A 518 20.93 -16.56 6.44
C ARG A 518 19.96 -17.29 5.50
N GLN A 519 20.10 -18.60 5.35
CA GLN A 519 19.16 -19.41 4.56
C GLN A 519 17.76 -19.39 5.17
N PHE A 520 17.66 -19.45 6.51
CA PHE A 520 16.41 -19.26 7.24
C PHE A 520 15.82 -17.86 7.00
N PHE A 521 16.61 -16.79 7.14
CA PHE A 521 16.15 -15.41 6.87
C PHE A 521 15.64 -15.22 5.44
N ARG A 522 16.33 -15.77 4.43
CA ARG A 522 15.86 -15.72 3.04
C ARG A 522 14.53 -16.44 2.84
N ARG A 523 14.35 -17.61 3.44
CA ARG A 523 13.08 -18.35 3.39
C ARG A 523 11.96 -17.64 4.15
N LEU A 524 12.27 -17.02 5.29
CA LEU A 524 11.31 -16.26 6.08
C LEU A 524 10.81 -15.00 5.35
N ALA A 525 11.72 -14.23 4.72
CA ALA A 525 11.35 -13.11 3.87
C ALA A 525 10.42 -13.55 2.72
N GLN A 526 10.76 -14.66 2.04
CA GLN A 526 9.94 -15.24 0.99
C GLN A 526 8.54 -15.66 1.47
N LEU A 527 8.40 -16.21 2.69
CA LEU A 527 7.10 -16.56 3.27
C LEU A 527 6.24 -15.33 3.57
N ILE A 528 6.84 -14.29 4.16
CA ILE A 528 6.15 -13.03 4.48
C ILE A 528 5.68 -12.34 3.18
N GLY A 529 6.56 -12.22 2.17
CA GLY A 529 6.21 -11.64 0.87
C GLY A 529 5.16 -12.45 0.11
N THR A 530 5.23 -13.79 0.17
CA THR A 530 4.22 -14.66 -0.45
C THR A 530 2.86 -14.55 0.26
N ARG A 531 2.84 -14.47 1.60
CA ARG A 531 1.61 -14.23 2.37
C ARG A 531 0.97 -12.90 1.97
N ALA A 532 1.77 -11.83 1.88
CA ALA A 532 1.31 -10.50 1.49
C ALA A 532 0.69 -10.52 0.08
N ALA A 533 1.39 -11.06 -0.92
CA ALA A 533 0.88 -11.16 -2.30
C ALA A 533 -0.43 -11.98 -2.42
N ARG A 534 -0.57 -13.05 -1.62
CA ARG A 534 -1.77 -13.89 -1.60
C ARG A 534 -2.97 -13.18 -0.96
N LEU A 535 -2.75 -12.40 0.10
CA LEU A 535 -3.78 -11.55 0.69
C LEU A 535 -4.15 -10.39 -0.25
N SER A 536 -3.18 -9.73 -0.88
CA SER A 536 -3.39 -8.73 -1.94
C SER A 536 -4.30 -9.24 -3.06
N ALA A 537 -4.06 -10.47 -3.54
CA ALA A 537 -4.89 -11.09 -4.56
C ALA A 537 -6.34 -11.35 -4.11
N CYS A 538 -6.60 -11.56 -2.81
CA CYS A 538 -7.96 -11.75 -2.30
C CYS A 538 -8.82 -10.48 -2.47
N GLY A 539 -8.26 -9.30 -2.22
CA GLY A 539 -8.97 -8.03 -2.45
C GLY A 539 -9.31 -7.81 -3.93
N ILE A 540 -8.33 -8.03 -4.82
CA ILE A 540 -8.55 -7.95 -6.27
C ILE A 540 -9.62 -8.95 -6.72
N ALA A 541 -9.53 -10.20 -6.28
CA ALA A 541 -10.49 -11.25 -6.59
C ALA A 541 -11.90 -10.92 -6.11
N ALA A 542 -12.07 -10.26 -4.96
CA ALA A 542 -13.37 -9.81 -4.48
C ALA A 542 -14.01 -8.78 -5.43
N ILE A 543 -13.25 -7.76 -5.85
CA ILE A 543 -13.74 -6.75 -6.81
C ILE A 543 -14.06 -7.40 -8.18
N VAL A 544 -13.18 -8.27 -8.69
CA VAL A 544 -13.42 -9.01 -9.95
C VAL A 544 -14.70 -9.85 -9.89
N SER A 545 -14.93 -10.54 -8.76
CA SER A 545 -16.13 -11.36 -8.55
C SER A 545 -17.39 -10.51 -8.45
N LYS A 546 -17.35 -9.43 -7.65
CA LYS A 546 -18.45 -8.47 -7.48
C LYS A 546 -18.87 -7.82 -8.80
N LEU A 547 -17.91 -7.53 -9.67
CA LEU A 547 -18.14 -6.94 -11.00
C LEU A 547 -18.53 -7.99 -12.08
N GLY A 548 -18.54 -9.28 -11.76
CA GLY A 548 -18.83 -10.36 -12.73
C GLY A 548 -17.75 -10.57 -13.79
N LEU A 549 -16.51 -10.12 -13.53
CA LEU A 549 -15.40 -10.09 -14.50
C LEU A 549 -14.56 -11.38 -14.54
N VAL A 550 -14.90 -12.40 -13.74
CA VAL A 550 -14.15 -13.67 -13.64
C VAL A 550 -14.05 -14.40 -14.98
N ASP A 551 -15.09 -14.35 -15.80
CA ASP A 551 -15.14 -15.04 -17.10
C ASP A 551 -14.57 -14.21 -18.26
N THR A 552 -14.66 -12.87 -18.20
CA THR A 552 -14.18 -11.97 -19.25
C THR A 552 -12.72 -11.53 -19.05
N GLY A 553 -12.24 -11.56 -17.81
CA GLY A 553 -11.00 -10.90 -17.42
C GLY A 553 -11.10 -9.38 -17.34
N CYS A 554 -10.01 -8.77 -16.88
CA CYS A 554 -9.80 -7.32 -16.88
C CYS A 554 -8.32 -6.98 -16.67
N GLY A 555 -7.94 -5.74 -16.99
CA GLY A 555 -6.70 -5.13 -16.53
C GLY A 555 -6.82 -4.65 -15.08
N VAL A 556 -5.77 -4.90 -14.29
CA VAL A 556 -5.61 -4.39 -12.92
C VAL A 556 -4.34 -3.56 -12.85
N ALA A 557 -4.53 -2.24 -12.96
CA ALA A 557 -3.46 -1.26 -12.88
C ALA A 557 -2.94 -1.18 -11.45
N THR A 558 -1.69 -1.56 -11.24
CA THR A 558 -1.10 -1.69 -9.90
C THR A 558 0.13 -0.81 -9.75
N ASP A 559 0.14 0.08 -8.77
CA ASP A 559 1.32 0.88 -8.37
C ASP A 559 1.72 0.61 -6.91
N GLY A 560 2.82 1.20 -6.48
CA GLY A 560 3.34 1.18 -5.13
C GLY A 560 4.65 0.40 -5.02
N SER A 561 5.42 0.74 -3.99
CA SER A 561 6.78 0.22 -3.79
C SER A 561 6.85 -1.29 -3.58
N LEU A 562 5.78 -1.93 -3.09
CA LEU A 562 5.74 -3.38 -2.91
C LEU A 562 5.60 -4.09 -4.26
N TYR A 563 4.62 -3.70 -5.08
CA TYR A 563 4.43 -4.27 -6.41
C TYR A 563 5.61 -3.97 -7.34
N ASN A 564 6.12 -2.74 -7.32
CA ASN A 564 7.15 -2.28 -8.25
C ASN A 564 8.58 -2.73 -7.90
N LYS A 565 8.86 -3.12 -6.64
CA LYS A 565 10.24 -3.33 -6.16
C LYS A 565 10.44 -4.54 -5.24
N TYR A 566 9.39 -5.19 -4.75
CA TYR A 566 9.56 -6.40 -3.96
C TYR A 566 9.76 -7.60 -4.89
N PRO A 567 10.81 -8.43 -4.68
CA PRO A 567 11.13 -9.51 -5.60
C PRO A 567 9.94 -10.45 -5.81
N LYS A 568 9.65 -10.77 -7.08
CA LYS A 568 8.61 -11.73 -7.49
C LYS A 568 7.19 -11.41 -7.01
N PHE A 569 6.92 -10.19 -6.54
CA PHE A 569 5.61 -9.85 -5.99
C PHE A 569 4.48 -9.88 -7.03
N PRO A 570 4.64 -9.32 -8.25
CA PRO A 570 3.67 -9.46 -9.32
C PRO A 570 3.36 -10.93 -9.66
N GLU A 571 4.39 -11.77 -9.77
CA GLU A 571 4.27 -13.18 -10.13
C GLU A 571 3.53 -13.98 -9.06
N ARG A 572 3.85 -13.76 -7.77
CA ARG A 572 3.15 -14.37 -6.63
C ARG A 572 1.68 -13.95 -6.56
N LEU A 573 1.38 -12.69 -6.88
CA LEU A 573 0.02 -12.16 -6.90
C LEU A 573 -0.78 -12.77 -8.05
N GLN A 574 -0.20 -12.84 -9.25
CA GLN A 574 -0.80 -13.47 -10.41
C GLN A 574 -1.04 -14.98 -10.20
N GLU A 575 -0.08 -15.69 -9.57
CA GLU A 575 -0.23 -17.09 -9.14
C GLU A 575 -1.37 -17.25 -8.12
N ALA A 576 -1.50 -16.32 -7.16
CA ALA A 576 -2.59 -16.33 -6.19
C ALA A 576 -3.97 -16.13 -6.84
N LEU A 577 -4.09 -15.28 -7.87
CA LEU A 577 -5.33 -15.16 -8.65
C LEU A 577 -5.69 -16.45 -9.38
N VAL A 578 -4.70 -17.16 -9.93
CA VAL A 578 -4.88 -18.49 -10.54
C VAL A 578 -5.27 -19.55 -9.49
N ASP A 579 -4.71 -19.50 -8.30
CA ASP A 579 -5.12 -20.39 -7.19
C ASP A 579 -6.57 -20.16 -6.75
N ILE A 580 -7.06 -18.91 -6.78
CA ILE A 580 -8.43 -18.55 -6.42
C ILE A 580 -9.43 -19.03 -7.49
N PHE A 581 -9.20 -18.69 -8.76
CA PHE A 581 -10.16 -18.87 -9.86
C PHE A 581 -9.85 -20.03 -10.83
N GLY A 582 -8.76 -20.76 -10.62
CA GLY A 582 -8.20 -21.68 -11.61
C GLY A 582 -7.65 -20.91 -12.82
N GLU A 583 -7.68 -21.54 -13.99
CA GLU A 583 -7.10 -20.99 -15.23
C GLU A 583 -7.70 -19.62 -15.62
N LYS A 584 -8.96 -19.33 -15.23
CA LYS A 584 -9.59 -18.00 -15.40
C LYS A 584 -8.83 -16.87 -14.70
N GLY A 585 -8.08 -17.17 -13.64
CA GLY A 585 -7.25 -16.20 -12.94
C GLY A 585 -6.18 -15.56 -13.83
N ARG A 586 -5.79 -16.19 -14.96
CA ARG A 586 -4.88 -15.59 -15.96
C ARG A 586 -5.52 -14.48 -16.79
N LEU A 587 -6.85 -14.41 -16.85
CA LEU A 587 -7.59 -13.36 -17.56
C LEU A 587 -7.59 -12.04 -16.77
N ILE A 588 -7.32 -12.10 -15.46
CA ILE A 588 -7.12 -10.97 -14.58
C ILE A 588 -5.63 -10.60 -14.65
N ARG A 589 -5.28 -9.60 -15.46
CA ARG A 589 -3.88 -9.23 -15.74
C ARG A 589 -3.46 -8.08 -14.83
N THR A 590 -2.53 -8.31 -13.92
CA THR A 590 -1.90 -7.22 -13.15
C THR A 590 -0.69 -6.65 -13.88
N TYR A 591 -0.55 -5.32 -13.91
CA TYR A 591 0.57 -4.63 -14.57
C TYR A 591 0.87 -3.30 -13.85
N HIS A 592 2.02 -2.70 -14.16
CA HIS A 592 2.39 -1.40 -13.59
C HIS A 592 1.43 -0.31 -14.08
N ALA A 593 0.84 0.43 -13.16
CA ALA A 593 -0.09 1.50 -13.50
C ALA A 593 0.61 2.73 -14.09
N GLU A 594 -0.20 3.56 -14.76
CA GLU A 594 0.17 4.93 -15.11
C GLU A 594 0.18 5.85 -13.88
N ASP A 595 0.73 7.06 -14.04
CA ASP A 595 0.87 8.04 -12.96
C ASP A 595 -0.49 8.56 -12.45
N GLY A 596 -1.04 7.89 -11.45
CA GLY A 596 -2.35 8.19 -10.89
C GLY A 596 -2.44 9.57 -10.23
N SER A 597 -1.45 9.97 -9.44
CA SER A 597 -1.53 11.24 -8.70
C SER A 597 -1.14 12.47 -9.54
N GLY A 598 -0.46 12.29 -10.67
CA GLY A 598 -0.22 13.32 -11.68
C GLY A 598 -1.24 13.26 -12.82
N VAL A 599 -1.04 12.34 -13.76
CA VAL A 599 -1.84 12.21 -15.00
C VAL A 599 -3.30 11.87 -14.70
N GLY A 600 -3.57 11.01 -13.73
CA GLY A 600 -4.94 10.68 -13.31
C GLY A 600 -5.68 11.88 -12.73
N SER A 601 -5.00 12.75 -11.99
CA SER A 601 -5.57 13.99 -11.46
C SER A 601 -5.91 14.98 -12.57
N ALA A 602 -5.01 15.16 -13.54
CA ALA A 602 -5.23 15.97 -14.73
C ALA A 602 -6.41 15.45 -15.58
N LEU A 603 -6.48 14.14 -15.84
CA LEU A 603 -7.59 13.50 -16.56
C LEU A 603 -8.93 13.68 -15.83
N ILE A 604 -8.96 13.51 -14.50
CA ILE A 604 -10.20 13.71 -13.73
C ILE A 604 -10.62 15.18 -13.76
N ALA A 605 -9.67 16.13 -13.73
CA ALA A 605 -9.97 17.55 -13.92
C ALA A 605 -10.53 17.84 -15.32
N ALA A 606 -9.98 17.21 -16.37
CA ALA A 606 -10.47 17.29 -17.75
C ALA A 606 -11.90 16.74 -17.89
N MET A 607 -12.15 15.52 -17.41
CA MET A 607 -13.48 14.89 -17.40
C MET A 607 -14.49 15.74 -16.63
N THR A 608 -14.08 16.32 -15.50
CA THR A 608 -14.95 17.19 -14.68
C THR A 608 -15.25 18.51 -15.37
N ARG A 609 -14.25 19.13 -16.03
CA ARG A 609 -14.41 20.35 -16.84
C ARG A 609 -15.39 20.11 -17.99
N ALA A 610 -15.21 19.05 -18.76
CA ALA A 610 -16.10 18.71 -19.87
C ALA A 610 -17.56 18.52 -19.41
N ARG A 611 -17.79 17.82 -18.29
CA ARG A 611 -19.14 17.65 -17.72
C ARG A 611 -19.78 18.96 -17.26
N LEU A 612 -18.99 19.87 -16.69
CA LEU A 612 -19.44 21.22 -16.31
C LEU A 612 -19.88 22.04 -17.54
N GLU A 613 -19.10 21.99 -18.63
CA GLU A 613 -19.39 22.69 -19.89
C GLU A 613 -20.63 22.11 -20.61
N GLU A 614 -20.84 20.79 -20.53
CA GLU A 614 -22.06 20.12 -21.00
C GLU A 614 -23.30 20.37 -20.12
N GLY A 615 -23.16 21.05 -18.98
CA GLY A 615 -24.23 21.23 -18.00
C GLY A 615 -24.69 19.94 -17.30
N LYS A 616 -23.88 18.88 -17.36
CA LYS A 616 -24.17 17.60 -16.70
C LYS A 616 -23.84 17.68 -15.20
N ILE A 617 -24.64 16.98 -14.40
CA ILE A 617 -24.69 17.06 -12.93
C ILE A 617 -23.28 16.96 -12.32
N THR A 618 -22.87 18.04 -11.65
CA THR A 618 -21.62 18.18 -10.86
C THR A 618 -21.78 19.07 -9.62
N GLN A 619 -22.97 19.64 -9.38
CA GLN A 619 -23.28 20.53 -8.24
C GLN A 619 -24.01 19.85 -7.07
N VAL A 620 -23.98 18.53 -7.00
CA VAL A 620 -24.33 17.80 -5.77
C VAL A 620 -23.02 17.45 -5.08
#